data_AF-A0A959QWQ2-F1
#
_entry.id   AF-A0A959QWQ2-F1
#
_cell.length_a   1.000
_cell.length_b   1.000
_cell.length_c   1.000
_cell.angle_alpha   90.00
_cell.angle_beta   90.00
_cell.angle_gamma   90.00
#
_symmetry.space_group_name_H-M   'P 1'
#
loop_
_entity.id
_entity.type
_entity.pdbx_description
1 polymer ?
#
loop_
_entity_poly.entity_id
_entity_poly.type
_entity_poly.pdbx_seq_one_letter_code
_entity_poly.pdbx_strand_id
1 'polypeptide(L)'
;MKKSSSYNILCSIILSLLLSGCVETPNTPTGKAKLYDTLATPFPESGLIVLCEGLWNYNNSDIYVYDNTTGKTLNSYFKNSTGEYLGDIVSDMKVLEDGRILFTATGTKELILLDYKVPAITSKIKIHYDRAAPRSLTTIGNR
;
A
#
# COMPACT_ATOMS: atom_id res chain seq x y z
N MET A 1 70.23 21.71 7.06
CA MET A 1 69.73 20.32 7.19
C MET A 1 68.42 20.30 7.98
N LYS A 2 67.47 19.47 7.54
CA LYS A 2 66.19 19.06 8.19
C LYS A 2 65.05 20.11 8.31
N LYS A 3 64.34 20.35 7.20
CA LYS A 3 62.93 20.86 7.19
C LYS A 3 62.00 20.08 6.24
N SER A 4 62.34 18.83 5.91
CA SER A 4 61.56 17.99 4.97
C SER A 4 60.55 17.04 5.66
N SER A 5 60.66 16.83 6.97
CA SER A 5 59.85 15.80 7.66
C SER A 5 58.41 16.24 7.98
N SER A 6 58.17 17.54 8.14
CA SER A 6 56.88 18.06 8.64
C SER A 6 55.80 18.14 7.57
N TYR A 7 56.17 18.37 6.30
CA TYR A 7 55.22 18.46 5.18
C TYR A 7 54.62 17.10 4.81
N ASN A 8 55.42 16.02 4.90
CA ASN A 8 54.95 14.67 4.60
C ASN A 8 53.91 14.18 5.62
N ILE A 9 54.04 14.58 6.89
CA ILE A 9 53.07 14.23 7.93
C ILE A 9 51.76 15.03 7.73
N LEU A 10 51.86 16.31 7.39
CA LEU A 10 50.69 17.15 7.12
C LEU A 10 49.88 16.66 5.91
N CYS A 11 50.56 16.26 4.82
CA CYS A 11 49.90 15.66 3.66
C CYS A 11 49.19 14.34 4.00
N SER A 12 49.80 13.48 4.83
CA SER A 12 49.15 12.23 5.27
C SER A 12 47.90 12.46 6.12
N ILE A 13 47.90 13.49 6.98
CA ILE A 13 46.74 13.83 7.80
C ILE A 13 45.60 14.41 6.95
N ILE A 14 45.92 15.23 5.95
CA ILE A 14 44.91 15.78 5.04
C ILE A 14 44.33 14.66 4.15
N LEU A 15 45.15 13.70 3.72
CA LEU A 15 44.69 12.57 2.92
C LEU A 15 43.79 11.61 3.72
N SER A 16 44.04 11.41 5.02
CA SER A 16 43.18 10.56 5.86
C SER A 16 41.82 11.21 6.19
N LEU A 17 41.77 12.54 6.29
CA LEU A 17 40.52 13.29 6.48
C LEU A 17 39.59 13.21 5.26
N LEU A 18 40.14 13.12 4.04
CA LEU A 18 39.36 13.00 2.81
C LEU A 18 38.71 11.62 2.61
N LEU A 19 39.20 10.58 3.30
CA LEU A 19 38.66 9.22 3.20
C LEU A 19 37.51 8.94 4.18
N SER A 20 37.20 9.87 5.10
CA SER A 20 36.19 9.69 6.15
C SER A 20 34.84 10.35 5.82
N GLY A 21 34.64 10.79 4.58
CA GLY A 21 33.49 11.61 4.15
C GLY A 21 32.23 10.86 3.69
N CYS A 22 32.16 9.53 3.79
CA CYS A 22 30.91 8.81 3.55
C CYS A 22 29.99 8.96 4.77
N VAL A 23 29.37 10.13 4.89
CA VAL A 23 28.10 10.24 5.63
C VAL A 23 27.07 9.51 4.78
N GLU A 24 26.48 8.44 5.32
CA GLU A 24 25.33 7.78 4.70
C GLU A 24 24.28 8.86 4.40
N THR A 25 24.07 9.13 3.11
CA THR A 25 22.92 9.93 2.65
C THR A 25 21.66 9.30 3.24
N PRO A 26 20.73 10.09 3.82
CA PRO A 26 19.57 9.55 4.51
C PRO A 26 18.85 8.57 3.59
N ASN A 27 18.74 7.34 4.08
CA ASN A 27 18.26 6.15 3.41
C ASN A 27 17.04 6.47 2.52
N THR A 28 17.26 6.56 1.21
CA THR A 28 16.21 6.35 0.22
C THR A 28 15.51 5.04 0.61
N PRO A 29 14.19 4.98 0.78
CA PRO A 29 13.54 3.75 1.24
C PRO A 29 13.81 2.64 0.22
N THR A 30 14.76 1.76 0.56
CA THR A 30 15.23 0.63 -0.27
C THR A 30 14.34 -0.59 -0.15
N GLY A 31 13.30 -0.54 0.66
CA GLY A 31 12.26 -1.56 0.67
C GLY A 31 11.36 -1.41 -0.54
N LYS A 32 11.32 -2.42 -1.42
CA LYS A 32 10.17 -2.59 -2.32
C LYS A 32 8.90 -2.48 -1.46
N ALA A 33 7.94 -1.66 -1.87
CA ALA A 33 6.68 -1.52 -1.15
C ALA A 33 6.12 -2.92 -0.87
N LYS A 34 5.78 -3.20 0.39
CA LYS A 34 5.22 -4.50 0.77
C LYS A 34 3.84 -4.62 0.15
N LEU A 35 3.74 -5.39 -0.93
CA LEU A 35 2.47 -5.79 -1.50
C LEU A 35 1.93 -6.97 -0.68
N TYR A 36 0.66 -6.92 -0.32
CA TYR A 36 0.00 -8.00 0.42
C TYR A 36 -0.59 -9.02 -0.56
N ASP A 37 -1.47 -8.55 -1.43
CA ASP A 37 -2.21 -9.37 -2.38
C ASP A 37 -2.18 -8.65 -3.74
N THR A 38 -1.81 -9.33 -4.83
CA THR A 38 -1.74 -8.74 -6.19
C THR A 38 -2.84 -9.34 -7.05
N LEU A 39 -3.62 -8.51 -7.70
CA LEU A 39 -4.64 -8.93 -8.64
C LEU A 39 -3.99 -9.32 -9.97
N ALA A 40 -4.13 -10.59 -10.34
CA ALA A 40 -3.68 -11.11 -11.63
C ALA A 40 -4.51 -10.57 -12.81
N THR A 41 -5.76 -10.17 -12.55
CA THR A 41 -6.65 -9.56 -13.54
C THR A 41 -6.68 -8.05 -13.31
N PRO A 42 -6.41 -7.20 -14.31
CA PRO A 42 -6.55 -5.75 -14.18
C PRO A 42 -8.02 -5.34 -14.12
N PHE A 43 -8.31 -4.17 -13.55
CA PHE A 43 -9.66 -3.60 -13.59
C PHE A 43 -10.02 -3.23 -15.04
N PRO A 44 -11.31 -3.29 -15.41
CA PRO A 44 -11.75 -2.74 -16.69
C PRO A 44 -11.53 -1.23 -16.72
N GLU A 45 -11.40 -0.67 -17.92
CA GLU A 45 -11.17 0.76 -18.13
C GLU A 45 -12.32 1.63 -17.57
N SER A 46 -13.55 1.13 -17.65
CA SER A 46 -14.71 1.78 -17.06
C SER A 46 -15.73 0.75 -16.58
N GLY A 47 -16.41 1.07 -15.48
CA GLY A 47 -17.29 0.10 -14.85
C GLY A 47 -17.82 0.53 -13.50
N LEU A 48 -18.44 -0.43 -12.81
CA LEU A 48 -18.90 -0.30 -11.44
C LEU A 48 -18.21 -1.35 -10.58
N ILE A 49 -17.83 -0.96 -9.36
CA ILE A 49 -17.39 -1.89 -8.32
C ILE A 49 -18.55 -2.03 -7.34
N VAL A 50 -18.91 -3.26 -7.02
CA VAL A 50 -19.92 -3.59 -6.01
C VAL A 50 -19.21 -4.28 -4.86
N LEU A 51 -19.30 -3.70 -3.68
CA LEU A 51 -18.76 -4.29 -2.46
C LEU A 51 -19.73 -5.34 -1.92
N CYS A 52 -19.23 -6.55 -1.70
CA CYS A 52 -19.97 -7.65 -1.09
C CYS A 52 -19.44 -7.87 0.34
N GLU A 53 -20.21 -7.47 1.35
CA GLU A 53 -19.77 -7.36 2.76
C GLU A 53 -19.23 -8.67 3.34
N GLY A 54 -19.70 -9.84 2.90
CA GLY A 54 -19.35 -11.11 3.53
C GLY A 54 -20.06 -11.31 4.88
N LEU A 55 -19.84 -12.48 5.48
CA LEU A 55 -20.46 -12.90 6.74
C LEU A 55 -19.44 -12.85 7.87
N TRP A 56 -19.93 -12.56 9.09
CA TRP A 56 -19.08 -12.49 10.27
C TRP A 56 -18.27 -13.75 10.54
N ASN A 57 -16.94 -13.62 10.66
CA ASN A 57 -15.96 -14.70 10.84
C ASN A 57 -15.86 -15.69 9.67
N TYR A 58 -16.41 -15.38 8.49
CA TYR A 58 -16.22 -16.22 7.30
C TYR A 58 -15.04 -15.77 6.45
N ASN A 59 -14.55 -14.53 6.65
CA ASN A 59 -13.48 -13.94 5.84
C ASN A 59 -13.76 -14.12 4.34
N ASN A 60 -14.96 -13.77 3.91
CA ASN A 60 -15.46 -14.01 2.56
C ASN A 60 -16.03 -12.74 1.91
N SER A 61 -15.63 -11.56 2.37
CA SER A 61 -15.91 -10.33 1.66
C SER A 61 -15.18 -10.31 0.32
N ASP A 62 -15.82 -9.74 -0.70
CA ASP A 62 -15.28 -9.69 -2.06
C ASP A 62 -15.81 -8.45 -2.77
N ILE A 63 -15.34 -8.21 -4.00
CA ILE A 63 -15.89 -7.21 -4.91
C ILE A 63 -16.37 -7.88 -6.18
N TYR A 64 -17.48 -7.38 -6.72
CA TYR A 64 -17.92 -7.71 -8.07
C TYR A 64 -17.64 -6.50 -8.94
N VAL A 65 -17.28 -6.73 -10.21
CA VAL A 65 -16.95 -5.65 -11.14
C VAL A 65 -17.82 -5.76 -12.37
N TYR A 66 -18.63 -4.74 -12.65
CA TYR A 66 -19.35 -4.62 -13.91
C TYR A 66 -18.49 -3.85 -14.90
N ASP A 67 -18.17 -4.47 -16.04
CA ASP A 67 -17.43 -3.85 -17.13
C ASP A 67 -18.40 -3.19 -18.12
N ASN A 68 -18.35 -1.87 -18.23
CA ASN A 68 -19.23 -1.11 -19.13
C ASN A 68 -18.93 -1.39 -20.61
N THR A 69 -17.70 -1.76 -20.94
CA THR A 69 -17.27 -2.00 -22.33
C THR A 69 -17.83 -3.32 -22.84
N THR A 70 -17.82 -4.37 -22.01
CA THR A 70 -18.31 -5.70 -22.40
C THR A 70 -19.75 -5.99 -21.95
N GLY A 71 -20.29 -5.18 -21.04
CA GLY A 71 -21.60 -5.38 -20.42
C GLY A 71 -21.67 -6.59 -19.49
N LYS A 72 -20.51 -7.12 -19.05
CA LYS A 72 -20.42 -8.34 -18.23
C LYS A 72 -20.08 -8.01 -16.78
N THR A 73 -20.59 -8.84 -15.87
CA THR A 73 -20.18 -8.83 -14.46
C THR A 73 -19.10 -9.87 -14.21
N LEU A 74 -17.99 -9.43 -13.66
CA LEU A 74 -16.92 -10.26 -13.11
C LEU A 74 -17.24 -10.52 -11.64
N ASN A 75 -17.81 -11.68 -11.36
CA ASN A 75 -18.16 -12.09 -9.99
C ASN A 75 -16.91 -12.51 -9.22
N SER A 76 -16.95 -12.33 -7.90
CA SER A 76 -15.87 -12.72 -6.98
C SER A 76 -14.49 -12.27 -7.45
N TYR A 77 -14.41 -11.01 -7.89
CA TYR A 77 -13.30 -10.51 -8.67
C TYR A 77 -11.99 -10.51 -7.89
N PHE A 78 -12.02 -10.13 -6.60
CA PHE A 78 -10.80 -10.13 -5.78
C PHE A 78 -10.35 -11.56 -5.50
N LYS A 79 -11.27 -12.46 -5.14
CA LYS A 79 -10.96 -13.88 -4.93
C LYS A 79 -10.38 -14.55 -6.16
N ASN A 80 -10.98 -14.31 -7.32
CA ASN A 80 -10.51 -14.87 -8.58
C ASN A 80 -9.18 -14.28 -9.03
N SER A 81 -8.88 -13.03 -8.65
CA SER A 81 -7.64 -12.34 -9.05
C SER A 81 -6.47 -12.61 -8.12
N THR A 82 -6.71 -12.89 -6.84
CA THR A 82 -5.65 -13.03 -5.82
C THR A 82 -5.55 -14.43 -5.23
N GLY A 83 -6.59 -15.25 -5.36
CA GLY A 83 -6.72 -16.51 -4.63
C GLY A 83 -7.19 -16.35 -3.19
N GLU A 84 -7.37 -15.13 -2.68
CA GLU A 84 -7.78 -14.81 -1.30
C GLU A 84 -9.01 -13.90 -1.26
N TYR A 85 -9.73 -13.87 -0.13
CA TYR A 85 -10.85 -12.93 0.04
C TYR A 85 -10.34 -11.56 0.51
N LEU A 86 -11.13 -10.52 0.24
CA LEU A 86 -10.75 -9.14 0.57
C LEU A 86 -10.65 -8.93 2.08
N GLY A 87 -11.45 -9.65 2.87
CA GLY A 87 -11.42 -9.60 4.32
C GLY A 87 -12.66 -10.19 4.97
N ASP A 88 -12.86 -9.84 6.24
CA ASP A 88 -14.03 -10.19 7.04
C ASP A 88 -14.88 -8.94 7.29
N ILE A 89 -16.15 -8.97 6.89
CA ILE A 89 -17.11 -7.86 6.98
C ILE A 89 -16.53 -6.55 6.42
N VAL A 90 -16.18 -6.53 5.14
CA VAL A 90 -15.76 -5.30 4.45
C VAL A 90 -17.00 -4.45 4.18
N SER A 91 -17.19 -3.39 4.96
CA SER A 91 -18.48 -2.70 5.11
C SER A 91 -18.63 -1.43 4.28
N ASP A 92 -17.53 -0.79 3.89
CA ASP A 92 -17.56 0.41 3.07
C ASP A 92 -16.31 0.52 2.20
N MET A 93 -16.42 1.30 1.12
CA MET A 93 -15.32 1.61 0.22
C MET A 93 -15.36 3.08 -0.22
N LYS A 94 -14.18 3.68 -0.38
CA LYS A 94 -14.01 5.04 -0.88
C LYS A 94 -12.88 5.10 -1.90
N VAL A 95 -13.19 5.63 -3.09
CA VAL A 95 -12.18 5.97 -4.09
C VAL A 95 -11.50 7.28 -3.69
N LEU A 96 -10.17 7.27 -3.71
CA LEU A 96 -9.30 8.42 -3.45
C LEU A 96 -8.93 9.10 -4.79
N GLU A 97 -8.56 10.38 -4.72
CA GLU A 97 -8.25 11.21 -5.90
C GLU A 97 -7.05 10.70 -6.72
N ASP A 98 -6.11 10.01 -6.08
CA ASP A 98 -4.94 9.42 -6.75
C ASP A 98 -5.23 8.07 -7.42
N GLY A 99 -6.46 7.58 -7.26
CA GLY A 99 -6.95 6.34 -7.82
C GLY A 99 -6.90 5.15 -6.87
N ARG A 100 -6.43 5.29 -5.64
CA ARG A 100 -6.50 4.17 -4.70
C ARG A 100 -7.92 3.99 -4.16
N ILE A 101 -8.27 2.77 -3.78
CA ILE A 101 -9.54 2.44 -3.14
C ILE A 101 -9.26 2.04 -1.71
N LEU A 102 -9.88 2.75 -0.78
CA LEU A 102 -9.82 2.46 0.65
C LEU A 102 -11.05 1.66 1.04
N PHE A 103 -10.86 0.50 1.65
CA PHE A 103 -11.91 -0.36 2.17
C PHE A 103 -11.87 -0.39 3.70
N THR A 104 -13.02 -0.56 4.33
CA THR A 104 -13.13 -0.77 5.77
C THR A 104 -13.47 -2.22 6.07
N ALA A 105 -12.53 -2.98 6.64
CA ALA A 105 -12.73 -4.36 7.06
C ALA A 105 -13.05 -4.44 8.56
N THR A 106 -14.34 -4.59 8.86
CA THR A 106 -14.89 -4.55 10.22
C THR A 106 -14.43 -5.77 11.03
N GLY A 107 -14.50 -6.98 10.46
CA GLY A 107 -14.16 -8.21 11.19
C GLY A 107 -12.68 -8.32 11.53
N THR A 108 -11.80 -7.91 10.61
CA THR A 108 -10.34 -7.97 10.79
C THR A 108 -9.74 -6.73 11.46
N LYS A 109 -10.55 -5.70 11.73
CA LYS A 109 -10.16 -4.42 12.33
C LYS A 109 -9.13 -3.65 11.52
N GLU A 110 -9.37 -3.52 10.22
CA GLU A 110 -8.39 -2.95 9.28
C GLU A 110 -9.03 -1.96 8.30
N LEU A 111 -8.22 -1.00 7.85
CA LEU A 111 -8.42 -0.35 6.56
C LEU A 111 -7.50 -1.03 5.54
N ILE A 112 -8.05 -1.31 4.36
CA ILE A 112 -7.32 -1.97 3.28
C ILE A 112 -7.21 -0.98 2.13
N LEU A 113 -5.99 -0.72 1.68
CA LEU A 113 -5.72 0.18 0.57
C LEU A 113 -5.31 -0.63 -0.66
N LEU A 114 -6.15 -0.57 -1.68
CA LEU A 114 -5.91 -1.17 -2.98
C LEU A 114 -5.54 -0.07 -3.98
N ASP A 115 -4.54 -0.30 -4.80
CA ASP A 115 -4.20 0.57 -5.92
C ASP A 115 -4.66 -0.12 -7.22
N TYR A 116 -5.36 0.57 -8.14
CA TYR A 116 -5.72 -0.03 -9.43
C TYR A 116 -4.60 0.07 -10.47
N LYS A 117 -3.67 1.03 -10.33
CA LYS A 117 -2.51 1.22 -11.21
C LYS A 117 -1.44 0.18 -10.92
N VAL A 118 -1.25 -0.10 -9.63
CA VAL A 118 -0.48 -1.24 -9.14
C VAL A 118 -1.51 -2.20 -8.55
N PRO A 119 -2.14 -3.06 -9.38
CA PRO A 119 -3.38 -3.80 -9.04
C PRO A 119 -3.12 -4.74 -7.87
N ALA A 120 -3.10 -4.21 -6.65
CA ALA A 120 -2.61 -4.87 -5.46
C ALA A 120 -3.04 -4.11 -4.19
N ILE A 121 -3.14 -4.85 -3.09
CA ILE A 121 -3.20 -4.24 -1.76
C ILE A 121 -1.79 -3.72 -1.42
N THR A 122 -1.71 -2.41 -1.29
CA THR A 122 -0.46 -1.68 -1.00
C THR A 122 -0.28 -1.40 0.49
N SER A 123 -1.36 -1.45 1.27
CA SER A 123 -1.32 -1.24 2.72
C SER A 123 -2.51 -1.86 3.43
N LYS A 124 -2.28 -2.36 4.65
CA LYS A 124 -3.32 -2.73 5.62
C LYS A 124 -3.04 -1.96 6.91
N ILE A 125 -3.96 -1.11 7.34
CA ILE A 125 -3.83 -0.25 8.52
C ILE A 125 -4.73 -0.80 9.62
N LYS A 126 -4.16 -1.24 10.74
CA LYS A 126 -4.94 -1.73 11.87
C LYS A 126 -5.65 -0.58 12.58
N ILE A 127 -6.96 -0.73 12.80
CA ILE A 127 -7.75 0.15 13.65
C ILE A 127 -8.00 -0.56 14.97
N HIS A 128 -7.42 -0.04 16.04
CA HIS A 128 -7.68 -0.55 17.38
C HIS A 128 -8.98 0.06 17.92
N TYR A 129 -9.95 -0.80 18.23
CA TYR A 129 -11.20 -0.41 18.88
C TYR A 129 -11.70 -1.53 19.81
N ASP A 130 -12.43 -1.14 20.86
CA ASP A 130 -13.02 -2.07 21.84
C ASP A 130 -14.49 -2.43 21.51
N ARG A 131 -15.33 -1.44 21.20
CA ARG A 131 -16.79 -1.56 21.08
C ARG A 131 -17.35 -1.04 19.76
N ALA A 132 -16.74 0.00 19.18
CA ALA A 132 -17.20 0.62 17.95
C ALA A 132 -16.32 0.20 16.77
N ALA A 133 -16.84 -0.69 15.93
CA ALA A 133 -16.15 -1.13 14.74
C ALA A 133 -16.27 -0.09 13.61
N PRO A 134 -15.24 0.08 12.77
CA PRO A 134 -15.30 1.01 11.65
C PRO A 134 -16.32 0.47 10.63
N ARG A 135 -17.16 1.36 10.11
CA ARG A 135 -18.28 0.99 9.22
C ARG A 135 -18.43 1.89 8.01
N SER A 136 -17.94 3.12 8.06
CA SER A 136 -18.05 4.05 6.94
C SER A 136 -16.86 5.00 6.88
N LEU A 137 -16.52 5.42 5.66
CA LEU A 137 -15.40 6.29 5.34
C LEU A 137 -15.88 7.63 4.81
N THR A 138 -15.24 8.71 5.27
CA THR A 138 -15.34 10.03 4.67
C THR A 138 -13.96 10.69 4.67
N THR A 139 -13.78 11.70 3.83
CA THR A 139 -12.55 12.48 3.75
C THR A 139 -12.73 13.84 4.43
N ILE A 140 -11.67 14.34 5.05
CA ILE A 140 -11.61 15.68 5.64
C ILE A 140 -10.54 16.45 4.87
N GLY A 141 -10.85 17.67 4.44
CA GLY A 141 -9.86 18.58 3.84
C GLY A 141 -9.66 18.47 2.32
N ASN A 142 -10.48 17.69 1.61
CA ASN A 142 -10.50 17.71 0.14
C ASN A 142 -11.39 18.87 -0.32
N ARG A 143 -10.79 20.05 -0.51
CA ARG A 143 -11.35 21.16 -1.28
C ARG A 143 -10.39 21.54 -2.38
#